data_AF-A0A969ASQ3-F1
#
_entry.id   AF-A0A969ASQ3-F1
#
_cell.length_a   1.000
_cell.length_b   1.000
_cell.length_c   1.000
_cell.angle_alpha   90.00
_cell.angle_beta   90.00
_cell.angle_gamma   90.00
#
_symmetry.space_group_name_H-M   'P 1'
#
loop_
_entity.id
_entity.type
_entity.pdbx_description
1 polymer ?
#
loop_
_entity_poly.entity_id
_entity_poly.type
_entity_poly.pdbx_seq_one_letter_code
_entity_poly.pdbx_strand_id
1 'polypeptide(L)'
;MLKYHRLIIAFSLVFLALLAISPASEFIIWAVGLLIFIFISIIAIGAASMRYQIFVSAYTQAGIADKRIALTFDDGPGEKTTAVLALLQKYGAKATFFCIGKNAEKYPLVLKQIHEQGHIIGNHSYAHQHIFNLFGSQRMAREIDKTGTIIEKLIGAKPLLFRPPHGVTNPPTARAVRRLGLQVVGWSIRTYDTVRSVNETLIRKITAKIRPGSVILLHEHMESSEVLLEGILKFVAENDYACVGVDELFKIKAYAQA
;
A
#
# COMPACT_ATOMS: atom_id res chain seq x y z
N MET A 1 -5.45 -18.68 -0.29
CA MET A 1 -5.67 -17.50 0.57
C MET A 1 -7.16 -17.35 0.87
N LEU A 2 -7.51 -16.93 2.09
CA LEU A 2 -8.89 -16.71 2.52
C LEU A 2 -9.45 -15.47 1.82
N LYS A 3 -10.50 -15.62 0.99
CA LYS A 3 -11.13 -14.52 0.26
C LYS A 3 -12.47 -14.16 0.90
N TYR A 4 -12.82 -12.87 0.89
CA TYR A 4 -14.02 -12.35 1.55
C TYR A 4 -15.32 -13.11 1.20
N HIS A 5 -15.56 -13.44 -0.08
CA HIS A 5 -16.77 -14.20 -0.47
C HIS A 5 -16.80 -15.62 0.11
N ARG A 6 -15.66 -16.30 0.18
CA ARG A 6 -15.56 -17.64 0.79
C ARG A 6 -15.78 -17.58 2.30
N LEU A 7 -15.29 -16.52 2.94
CA LEU A 7 -15.51 -16.28 4.36
C LEU A 7 -17.00 -16.10 4.65
N ILE A 8 -17.70 -15.26 3.89
CA ILE A 8 -19.15 -15.07 4.04
C ILE A 8 -19.87 -16.40 3.88
N ILE A 9 -19.62 -17.14 2.80
CA ILE A 9 -20.30 -18.42 2.55
C ILE A 9 -20.06 -19.39 3.71
N ALA A 10 -18.81 -19.57 4.15
CA ALA A 10 -18.50 -20.49 5.24
C ALA A 10 -19.20 -20.10 6.55
N PHE A 11 -19.14 -18.83 6.94
CA PHE A 11 -19.78 -18.36 8.16
C PHE A 11 -21.30 -18.41 8.09
N SER A 12 -21.90 -18.11 6.92
CA SER A 12 -23.34 -18.25 6.71
C SER A 12 -23.79 -19.71 6.82
N LEU A 13 -23.03 -20.67 6.28
CA LEU A 13 -23.36 -22.09 6.40
C LEU A 13 -23.30 -22.57 7.85
N VAL A 14 -22.26 -22.19 8.60
CA VAL A 14 -22.15 -22.53 10.03
C VAL A 14 -23.27 -21.87 10.83
N PHE A 15 -23.59 -20.61 10.55
CA PHE A 15 -24.69 -19.90 11.19
C PHE A 15 -26.04 -20.60 10.96
N LEU A 16 -26.35 -20.99 9.71
CA LEU A 16 -27.56 -21.72 9.38
C LEU A 16 -27.62 -23.10 10.05
N ALA A 17 -26.49 -23.81 10.12
CA ALA A 17 -26.41 -25.09 10.82
C ALA A 17 -26.67 -24.95 12.33
N LEU A 18 -26.15 -23.90 12.98
CA LEU A 18 -26.42 -23.62 14.39
C LEU A 18 -27.90 -23.33 14.64
N LEU A 19 -28.57 -22.58 13.76
CA LEU A 19 -30.00 -22.30 13.88
C LEU A 19 -30.87 -23.54 13.73
N ALA A 20 -30.40 -24.57 12.99
CA ALA A 20 -31.15 -25.81 12.77
C ALA A 20 -31.14 -26.78 13.97
N ILE A 21 -30.24 -26.62 14.95
CA ILE A 21 -30.05 -27.58 16.05
C ILE A 21 -31.06 -27.36 17.20
N SER A 22 -31.38 -26.11 17.56
CA SER A 22 -32.51 -25.70 18.43
C SER A 22 -32.41 -24.19 18.75
N PRO A 23 -33.17 -23.30 18.09
CA PRO A 23 -32.90 -21.86 18.08
C PRO A 23 -33.04 -21.13 19.45
N ALA A 24 -33.36 -21.84 20.54
CA ALA A 24 -33.61 -21.26 21.86
C ALA A 24 -32.75 -21.84 23.00
N SER A 25 -31.74 -22.67 22.72
CA SER A 25 -30.80 -23.08 23.78
C SER A 25 -29.80 -21.96 24.09
N GLU A 26 -29.48 -21.73 25.36
CA GLU A 26 -28.44 -20.77 25.77
C GLU A 26 -27.11 -21.06 25.06
N PHE A 27 -26.80 -22.34 24.84
CA PHE A 27 -25.64 -22.78 24.08
C PHE A 27 -25.58 -22.19 22.67
N ILE A 28 -26.69 -22.20 21.93
CA ILE A 28 -26.73 -21.67 20.56
C ILE A 28 -26.56 -20.16 20.52
N ILE A 29 -27.08 -19.42 21.51
CA ILE A 29 -26.86 -17.98 21.64
C ILE A 29 -25.36 -17.69 21.77
N TRP A 30 -24.67 -18.39 22.69
CA TRP A 30 -23.23 -18.23 22.88
C TRP A 30 -22.41 -18.67 21.66
N ALA A 31 -22.80 -19.77 21.00
CA ALA A 31 -22.14 -20.26 19.79
C ALA A 31 -22.27 -19.25 18.63
N VAL A 32 -23.46 -18.68 18.42
CA VAL A 32 -23.69 -17.62 17.42
C VAL A 32 -22.91 -16.35 17.78
N GLY A 33 -22.91 -15.95 19.06
CA GLY A 33 -22.12 -14.80 19.53
C GLY A 33 -20.63 -14.97 19.26
N LEU A 34 -20.08 -16.15 19.56
CA LEU A 34 -18.67 -16.48 19.28
C LEU A 34 -18.39 -16.50 17.77
N LEU A 35 -19.29 -17.08 16.96
CA LEU A 35 -19.16 -17.11 15.50
C LEU A 35 -19.11 -15.69 14.92
N ILE A 36 -20.01 -14.80 15.35
CA ILE A 36 -20.04 -13.40 14.94
C ILE A 36 -18.75 -12.68 15.38
N PHE A 37 -18.30 -12.90 16.61
CA PHE A 37 -17.07 -12.29 17.13
C PHE A 37 -15.83 -12.70 16.31
N ILE A 38 -15.70 -13.99 16.00
CA ILE A 38 -14.62 -14.51 15.14
C ILE A 38 -14.72 -13.90 13.75
N PHE A 39 -15.91 -13.84 13.16
CA PHE A 39 -16.13 -13.24 11.85
C PHE A 39 -15.67 -11.78 11.83
N ILE A 40 -16.13 -10.97 12.78
CA ILE A 40 -15.78 -9.55 12.88
C ILE A 40 -14.29 -9.37 13.08
N SER A 41 -13.65 -10.22 13.89
CA SER A 41 -12.20 -10.19 14.12
C SER A 41 -11.42 -10.48 12.83
N ILE A 42 -11.82 -11.49 12.05
CA ILE A 42 -11.20 -11.79 10.75
C ILE A 42 -11.38 -10.62 9.78
N ILE A 43 -12.57 -10.02 9.74
CA ILE A 43 -12.87 -8.85 8.90
C ILE A 43 -12.01 -7.64 9.32
N ALA A 44 -11.91 -7.34 10.61
CA ALA A 44 -11.11 -6.24 11.13
C ALA A 44 -9.63 -6.43 10.83
N ILE A 45 -9.08 -7.63 11.06
CA ILE A 45 -7.69 -7.97 10.76
C ILE A 45 -7.43 -7.90 9.25
N GLY A 46 -8.34 -8.43 8.43
CA GLY A 46 -8.26 -8.37 6.98
C GLY A 46 -8.32 -6.95 6.43
N ALA A 47 -9.08 -6.07 7.10
CA ALA A 47 -9.19 -4.68 6.70
C ALA A 47 -7.92 -3.90 7.05
N ALA A 48 -7.34 -4.17 8.22
CA ALA A 48 -6.13 -3.51 8.70
C ALA A 48 -4.82 -4.04 8.09
N SER A 49 -4.85 -5.18 7.38
CA SER A 49 -3.64 -5.80 6.83
C SER A 49 -3.84 -6.39 5.44
N MET A 50 -3.24 -5.72 4.45
CA MET A 50 -3.21 -6.19 3.05
C MET A 50 -2.48 -7.52 2.87
N ARG A 51 -1.64 -7.95 3.82
CA ARG A 51 -0.91 -9.22 3.77
C ARG A 51 -1.86 -10.43 3.66
N TYR A 52 -3.02 -10.36 4.29
CA TYR A 52 -4.01 -11.46 4.26
C TYR A 52 -4.83 -11.48 2.97
N GLN A 53 -4.81 -10.40 2.18
CA GLN A 53 -5.48 -10.27 0.89
C GLN A 53 -6.97 -10.72 0.89
N ILE A 54 -7.66 -10.46 2.00
CA ILE A 54 -9.07 -10.84 2.20
C ILE A 54 -9.97 -10.10 1.21
N PHE A 55 -9.77 -8.78 1.07
CA PHE A 55 -10.61 -7.91 0.23
C PHE A 55 -10.02 -7.66 -1.15
N VAL A 56 -8.70 -7.45 -1.23
CA VAL A 56 -7.98 -7.14 -2.47
C VAL A 56 -6.81 -8.10 -2.64
N SER A 57 -6.47 -8.42 -3.89
CA SER A 57 -5.15 -9.00 -4.19
C SER A 57 -4.14 -7.87 -4.20
N ALA A 58 -3.09 -7.99 -3.40
CA ALA A 58 -2.11 -6.93 -3.19
C ALA A 58 -0.68 -7.47 -3.28
N TYR A 59 0.20 -6.71 -3.92
CA TYR A 59 1.63 -7.00 -3.96
C TYR A 59 2.30 -6.41 -2.72
N THR A 60 2.71 -7.27 -1.79
CA THR A 60 3.30 -6.85 -0.50
C THR A 60 4.74 -7.31 -0.32
N GLN A 61 5.12 -8.43 -0.93
CA GLN A 61 6.49 -8.96 -0.92
C GLN A 61 6.67 -9.88 -2.13
N ALA A 62 7.79 -9.79 -2.84
CA ALA A 62 8.10 -10.68 -3.94
C ALA A 62 8.74 -11.97 -3.42
N GLY A 63 8.42 -13.10 -4.06
CA GLY A 63 9.05 -14.40 -3.79
C GLY A 63 10.25 -14.61 -4.69
N ILE A 64 11.32 -13.84 -4.47
CA ILE A 64 12.56 -13.90 -5.27
C ILE A 64 13.76 -14.22 -4.39
N ALA A 65 14.77 -14.87 -4.97
CA ALA A 65 16.05 -15.12 -4.31
C ALA A 65 17.02 -13.94 -4.47
N ASP A 66 16.93 -13.23 -5.61
CA ASP A 66 17.77 -12.08 -5.91
C ASP A 66 17.61 -10.98 -4.86
N LYS A 67 18.72 -10.38 -4.43
CA LYS A 67 18.76 -9.27 -3.46
C LYS A 67 18.21 -7.96 -4.04
N ARG A 68 16.96 -7.96 -4.49
CA ARG A 68 16.22 -6.77 -4.92
C ARG A 68 15.14 -6.43 -3.92
N ILE A 69 14.95 -5.14 -3.68
CA ILE A 69 13.89 -4.59 -2.82
C ILE A 69 13.25 -3.39 -3.50
N ALA A 70 12.06 -3.00 -3.05
CA ALA A 70 11.42 -1.75 -3.46
C ALA A 70 11.31 -0.79 -2.28
N LEU A 71 11.87 0.41 -2.46
CA LEU A 71 11.60 1.57 -1.62
C LEU A 71 10.31 2.23 -2.14
N THR A 72 9.35 2.47 -1.25
CA THR A 72 8.08 3.09 -1.63
C THR A 72 7.75 4.25 -0.72
N PHE A 73 7.33 5.38 -1.29
CA PHE A 73 7.01 6.61 -0.57
C PHE A 73 5.54 6.96 -0.73
N ASP A 74 4.85 7.22 0.38
CA ASP A 74 3.46 7.69 0.38
C ASP A 74 3.40 9.21 0.65
N ASP A 75 2.24 9.79 0.33
CA ASP A 75 1.78 11.14 0.66
C ASP A 75 2.37 12.33 -0.13
N GLY A 76 3.37 12.11 -0.98
CA GLY A 76 3.89 13.19 -1.83
C GLY A 76 3.10 13.46 -3.12
N PRO A 77 3.68 14.21 -4.07
CA PRO A 77 4.94 14.96 -3.94
C PRO A 77 4.83 16.13 -2.96
N GLY A 78 5.96 16.65 -2.49
CA GLY A 78 6.02 17.82 -1.60
C GLY A 78 7.37 18.54 -1.64
N GLU A 79 7.57 19.48 -0.73
CA GLU A 79 8.79 20.32 -0.70
C GLU A 79 10.08 19.52 -0.45
N LYS A 80 9.99 18.40 0.27
CA LYS A 80 11.13 17.53 0.60
C LYS A 80 11.42 16.46 -0.46
N THR A 81 10.51 16.24 -1.42
CA THR A 81 10.66 15.20 -2.44
C THR A 81 11.94 15.35 -3.24
N THR A 82 12.32 16.58 -3.61
CA THR A 82 13.55 16.82 -4.38
C THR A 82 14.81 16.41 -3.62
N ALA A 83 14.84 16.56 -2.29
CA ALA A 83 15.96 16.10 -1.46
C ALA A 83 16.01 14.55 -1.38
N VAL A 84 14.85 13.91 -1.24
CA VAL A 84 14.71 12.45 -1.32
C VAL A 84 15.21 11.92 -2.67
N LEU A 85 14.84 12.57 -3.78
CA LEU A 85 15.29 12.22 -5.13
C LEU A 85 16.80 12.36 -5.29
N ALA A 86 17.40 13.44 -4.79
CA ALA A 86 18.85 13.63 -4.80
C ALA A 86 19.59 12.52 -4.04
N LEU A 87 19.03 12.08 -2.91
CA LEU A 87 19.60 10.99 -2.14
C LEU A 87 19.46 9.64 -2.85
N LEU A 88 18.31 9.35 -3.48
CA LEU A 88 18.14 8.15 -4.31
C LEU A 88 19.15 8.14 -5.47
N GLN A 89 19.34 9.28 -6.14
CA GLN A 89 20.32 9.43 -7.21
C GLN A 89 21.75 9.19 -6.73
N LYS A 90 22.15 9.76 -5.58
CA LYS A 90 23.48 9.55 -4.96
C LYS A 90 23.80 8.06 -4.76
N TYR A 91 22.80 7.25 -4.44
CA TYR A 91 22.95 5.82 -4.21
C TYR A 91 22.59 4.95 -5.42
N GLY A 92 22.26 5.55 -6.57
CA GLY A 92 21.84 4.79 -7.77
C GLY A 92 20.54 3.99 -7.57
N ALA A 93 19.70 4.38 -6.62
CA ALA A 93 18.50 3.64 -6.22
C ALA A 93 17.26 4.10 -7.02
N LYS A 94 16.41 3.14 -7.42
CA LYS A 94 15.05 3.43 -7.90
C LYS A 94 14.01 3.19 -6.80
N ALA A 95 12.86 3.82 -6.96
CA ALA A 95 11.79 3.84 -5.96
C ALA A 95 10.41 3.99 -6.62
N THR A 96 9.36 3.81 -5.83
CA THR A 96 7.97 4.04 -6.25
C THR A 96 7.29 5.05 -5.33
N PHE A 97 6.69 6.09 -5.89
CA PHE A 97 6.00 7.15 -5.16
C PHE A 97 4.49 7.03 -5.36
N PHE A 98 3.74 6.77 -4.29
CA PHE A 98 2.29 6.78 -4.29
C PHE A 98 1.81 8.21 -3.98
N CYS A 99 1.50 8.94 -5.04
CA CYS A 99 1.23 10.36 -4.95
C CYS A 99 -0.25 10.66 -4.67
N ILE A 100 -0.49 11.64 -3.80
CA ILE A 100 -1.81 12.24 -3.57
C ILE A 100 -2.12 13.20 -4.72
N GLY A 101 -3.30 13.06 -5.32
CA GLY A 101 -3.67 13.85 -6.50
C GLY A 101 -3.67 15.37 -6.25
N LYS A 102 -4.15 15.82 -5.09
CA LYS A 102 -4.09 17.23 -4.70
C LYS A 102 -2.66 17.76 -4.59
N ASN A 103 -1.72 16.92 -4.15
CA ASN A 103 -0.32 17.29 -4.04
C ASN A 103 0.37 17.29 -5.41
N ALA A 104 0.00 16.36 -6.30
CA ALA A 104 0.44 16.36 -7.70
C ALA A 104 0.03 17.65 -8.44
N GLU A 105 -1.18 18.17 -8.20
CA GLU A 105 -1.62 19.48 -8.73
C GLU A 105 -0.80 20.65 -8.16
N LYS A 106 -0.44 20.58 -6.87
CA LYS A 106 0.33 21.63 -6.19
C LYS A 106 1.81 21.65 -6.58
N TYR A 107 2.41 20.47 -6.83
CA TYR A 107 3.83 20.31 -7.13
C TYR A 107 4.05 19.58 -8.48
N PRO A 108 3.56 20.13 -9.61
CA PRO A 108 3.60 19.44 -10.90
C PRO A 108 5.03 19.25 -11.44
N LEU A 109 5.93 20.19 -11.16
CA LEU A 109 7.35 20.09 -11.57
C LEU A 109 8.06 18.96 -10.81
N VAL A 110 7.77 18.82 -9.51
CA VAL A 110 8.34 17.75 -8.68
C VAL A 110 7.81 16.39 -9.16
N LEU A 111 6.51 16.28 -9.47
CA LEU A 111 5.95 15.04 -10.03
C LEU A 111 6.63 14.63 -11.33
N LYS A 112 6.86 15.59 -12.24
CA LYS A 112 7.61 15.35 -13.49
C LYS A 112 9.04 14.92 -13.21
N GLN A 113 9.72 15.57 -12.27
CA GLN A 113 11.07 15.20 -11.86
C GLN A 113 11.15 13.75 -11.37
N ILE A 114 10.19 13.28 -10.55
CA ILE A 114 10.12 11.87 -10.13
C ILE A 114 10.10 10.94 -11.36
N HIS A 115 9.26 11.25 -12.35
CA HIS A 115 9.11 10.44 -13.55
C HIS A 115 10.35 10.48 -14.46
N GLU A 116 10.89 11.66 -14.73
CA GLU A 116 12.06 11.88 -15.58
C GLU A 116 13.32 11.23 -15.02
N GLN A 117 13.45 11.14 -13.69
CA GLN A 117 14.53 10.40 -13.04
C GLN A 117 14.30 8.88 -13.05
N GLY A 118 13.25 8.38 -13.69
CA GLY A 118 12.97 6.96 -13.87
C GLY A 118 12.43 6.27 -12.63
N HIS A 119 11.82 7.02 -11.70
CA HIS A 119 11.05 6.43 -10.60
C HIS A 119 9.61 6.17 -11.06
N ILE A 120 8.95 5.22 -10.37
CA ILE A 120 7.56 4.88 -10.66
C ILE A 120 6.62 5.77 -9.86
N ILE A 121 5.53 6.21 -10.49
CA ILE A 121 4.46 6.98 -9.85
C ILE A 121 3.20 6.12 -9.79
N GLY A 122 2.71 5.90 -8.58
CA GLY A 122 1.43 5.26 -8.28
C GLY A 122 0.42 6.25 -7.72
N ASN A 123 -0.81 5.79 -7.59
CA ASN A 123 -1.95 6.58 -7.12
C ASN A 123 -2.18 6.38 -5.61
N HIS A 124 -2.41 7.47 -4.87
CA HIS A 124 -2.73 7.43 -3.44
C HIS A 124 -4.03 8.19 -3.07
N SER A 125 -5.06 8.08 -3.92
CA SER A 125 -6.31 8.87 -3.86
C SER A 125 -6.10 10.36 -4.11
N TYR A 126 -7.18 11.15 -4.14
CA TYR A 126 -7.08 12.57 -4.49
C TYR A 126 -6.80 13.44 -3.26
N ALA A 127 -7.56 13.27 -2.19
CA ALA A 127 -7.45 14.13 -1.01
C ALA A 127 -6.88 13.43 0.24
N HIS A 128 -6.68 12.11 0.20
CA HIS A 128 -6.20 11.32 1.36
C HIS A 128 -6.96 11.64 2.66
N GLN A 129 -8.29 11.76 2.58
CA GLN A 129 -9.10 12.11 3.75
C GLN A 129 -9.02 11.00 4.82
N HIS A 130 -8.98 11.37 6.10
CA HIS A 130 -8.99 10.40 7.20
C HIS A 130 -10.18 9.43 7.14
N ILE A 131 -11.30 9.90 6.59
CA ILE A 131 -12.53 9.10 6.39
C ILE A 131 -12.57 8.35 5.05
N PHE A 132 -11.49 8.32 4.26
CA PHE A 132 -11.45 7.66 2.94
C PHE A 132 -11.98 6.22 3.02
N ASN A 133 -11.60 5.50 4.08
CA ASN A 133 -11.97 4.11 4.30
C ASN A 133 -13.48 3.89 4.56
N LEU A 134 -14.23 4.96 4.84
CA LEU A 134 -15.68 4.94 5.04
C LEU A 134 -16.46 5.27 3.75
N PHE A 135 -15.77 5.63 2.67
CA PHE A 135 -16.43 5.96 1.41
C PHE A 135 -17.06 4.73 0.75
N GLY A 136 -18.20 4.95 0.09
CA GLY A 136 -18.74 3.98 -0.86
C GLY A 136 -17.85 3.83 -2.09
N SER A 137 -17.93 2.68 -2.77
CA SER A 137 -17.04 2.34 -3.90
C SER A 137 -17.08 3.34 -5.04
N GLN A 138 -18.22 4.00 -5.29
CA GLN A 138 -18.32 5.03 -6.32
C GLN A 138 -17.51 6.28 -5.97
N ARG A 139 -17.56 6.73 -4.71
CA ARG A 139 -16.78 7.90 -4.26
C ARG A 139 -15.29 7.58 -4.25
N MET A 140 -14.91 6.40 -3.77
CA MET A 140 -13.52 5.93 -3.86
C MET A 140 -13.03 5.89 -5.31
N ALA A 141 -13.81 5.32 -6.23
CA ALA A 141 -13.43 5.27 -7.63
C ALA A 141 -13.25 6.67 -8.24
N ARG A 142 -14.08 7.65 -7.88
CA ARG A 142 -13.91 9.04 -8.32
C ARG A 142 -12.63 9.69 -7.78
N GLU A 143 -12.31 9.50 -6.50
CA GLU A 143 -11.06 9.99 -5.91
C GLU A 143 -9.83 9.39 -6.62
N ILE A 144 -9.86 8.08 -6.86
CA ILE A 144 -8.75 7.38 -7.49
C ILE A 144 -8.62 7.78 -8.97
N ASP A 145 -9.71 7.75 -9.74
CA ASP A 145 -9.68 8.09 -11.16
C ASP A 145 -9.26 9.56 -11.39
N LYS A 146 -9.73 10.49 -10.55
CA LYS A 146 -9.29 11.89 -10.60
C LYS A 146 -7.77 12.01 -10.46
N THR A 147 -7.16 11.33 -9.49
CA THR A 147 -5.71 11.30 -9.33
C THR A 147 -5.01 10.66 -10.53
N GLY A 148 -5.56 9.59 -11.09
CA GLY A 148 -5.03 8.95 -12.29
C GLY A 148 -4.97 9.90 -13.48
N THR A 149 -6.06 10.64 -13.74
CA THR A 149 -6.16 11.64 -14.81
C THR A 149 -5.20 12.81 -14.60
N ILE A 150 -5.01 13.27 -13.36
CA ILE A 150 -4.04 14.32 -13.04
C ILE A 150 -2.62 13.86 -13.35
N ILE A 151 -2.25 12.66 -12.88
CA ILE A 151 -0.92 12.10 -13.12
C ILE A 151 -0.70 11.93 -14.63
N GLU A 152 -1.65 11.30 -15.34
CA GLU A 152 -1.61 11.11 -16.79
C GLU A 152 -1.40 12.43 -17.54
N LYS A 153 -2.14 13.49 -17.18
CA LYS A 153 -1.98 14.82 -17.79
C LYS A 153 -0.59 15.42 -17.54
N LEU A 154 0.01 15.18 -16.38
CA LEU A 154 1.27 15.79 -15.99
C LEU A 154 2.49 15.06 -16.55
N ILE A 155 2.46 13.73 -16.66
CA ILE A 155 3.62 12.92 -17.08
C ILE A 155 3.39 12.15 -18.38
N GLY A 156 2.20 12.20 -18.97
CA GLY A 156 1.86 11.49 -20.20
C GLY A 156 1.59 9.99 -20.03
N ALA A 157 1.54 9.49 -18.80
CA ALA A 157 1.38 8.07 -18.50
C ALA A 157 0.36 7.84 -17.37
N LYS A 158 -0.70 7.07 -17.66
CA LYS A 158 -1.74 6.74 -16.67
C LYS A 158 -1.25 5.66 -15.70
N PRO A 159 -1.21 5.92 -14.37
CA PRO A 159 -0.75 4.93 -13.41
C PRO A 159 -1.75 3.78 -13.27
N LEU A 160 -1.26 2.55 -13.28
CA LEU A 160 -2.01 1.32 -13.00
C LEU A 160 -1.85 0.84 -11.56
N LEU A 161 -0.97 1.48 -10.78
CA LEU A 161 -0.67 1.12 -9.41
C LEU A 161 -1.47 2.00 -8.44
N PHE A 162 -2.03 1.39 -7.41
CA PHE A 162 -2.74 2.08 -6.35
C PHE A 162 -2.32 1.56 -4.99
N ARG A 163 -2.10 2.47 -4.04
CA ARG A 163 -1.99 2.14 -2.63
C ARG A 163 -3.16 2.77 -1.87
N PRO A 164 -3.98 1.98 -1.14
CA PRO A 164 -5.06 2.52 -0.34
C PRO A 164 -4.53 3.43 0.78
N PRO A 165 -5.10 4.63 0.98
CA PRO A 165 -4.87 5.45 2.15
C PRO A 165 -4.90 4.65 3.45
N HIS A 166 -3.89 4.88 4.30
CA HIS A 166 -3.71 4.19 5.59
C HIS A 166 -3.50 2.65 5.49
N GLY A 167 -3.39 2.08 4.29
CA GLY A 167 -3.30 0.64 4.04
C GLY A 167 -4.55 -0.16 4.34
N VAL A 168 -5.68 0.50 4.56
CA VAL A 168 -6.95 -0.16 4.91
C VAL A 168 -7.68 -0.58 3.65
N THR A 169 -8.19 -1.82 3.67
CA THR A 169 -8.95 -2.37 2.53
C THR A 169 -10.30 -2.91 2.98
N ASN A 170 -11.29 -2.82 2.10
CA ASN A 170 -12.65 -3.27 2.37
C ASN A 170 -13.36 -3.59 1.04
N PRO A 171 -14.60 -4.13 1.08
CA PRO A 171 -15.33 -4.45 -0.16
C PRO A 171 -15.54 -3.23 -1.08
N PRO A 172 -15.84 -2.01 -0.57
CA PRO A 172 -15.83 -0.80 -1.39
C PRO A 172 -14.50 -0.55 -2.15
N THR A 173 -13.36 -0.59 -1.47
CA THR A 173 -12.02 -0.43 -2.09
C THR A 173 -11.82 -1.49 -3.17
N ALA A 174 -12.16 -2.75 -2.87
CA ALA A 174 -12.03 -3.86 -3.82
C ALA A 174 -12.86 -3.68 -5.09
N ARG A 175 -14.08 -3.13 -4.97
CA ARG A 175 -14.92 -2.79 -6.12
C ARG A 175 -14.33 -1.62 -6.92
N ALA A 176 -13.84 -0.59 -6.24
CA ALA A 176 -13.26 0.59 -6.89
C ALA A 176 -12.02 0.22 -7.73
N VAL A 177 -11.07 -0.52 -7.15
CA VAL A 177 -9.83 -0.90 -7.86
C VAL A 177 -10.11 -1.83 -9.04
N ARG A 178 -11.06 -2.78 -8.91
CA ARG A 178 -11.47 -3.64 -10.03
C ARG A 178 -12.12 -2.85 -11.16
N ARG A 179 -13.01 -1.91 -10.83
CA ARG A 179 -13.67 -1.05 -11.83
C ARG A 179 -12.64 -0.23 -12.63
N LEU A 180 -11.57 0.21 -11.99
CA LEU A 180 -10.54 1.04 -12.61
C LEU A 180 -9.38 0.21 -13.21
N GLY A 181 -9.41 -1.13 -13.09
CA GLY A 181 -8.34 -2.00 -13.59
C GLY A 181 -7.00 -1.81 -12.87
N LEU A 182 -7.01 -1.38 -11.60
CA LEU A 182 -5.81 -1.02 -10.86
C LEU A 182 -5.24 -2.20 -10.06
N GLN A 183 -3.93 -2.21 -9.94
CA GLN A 183 -3.15 -3.17 -9.16
C GLN A 183 -2.82 -2.57 -7.79
N VAL A 184 -3.15 -3.30 -6.72
CA VAL A 184 -2.92 -2.83 -5.36
C VAL A 184 -1.51 -3.18 -4.90
N VAL A 185 -0.76 -2.20 -4.41
CA VAL A 185 0.58 -2.39 -3.84
C VAL A 185 0.57 -2.04 -2.36
N GLY A 186 0.90 -3.02 -1.53
CA GLY A 186 1.09 -2.84 -0.09
C GLY A 186 2.57 -2.83 0.27
N TRP A 187 2.91 -3.35 1.45
CA TRP A 187 4.29 -3.41 1.95
C TRP A 187 4.51 -4.66 2.81
N SER A 188 5.76 -5.08 2.92
CA SER A 188 6.19 -6.11 3.88
C SER A 188 6.80 -5.50 5.14
N ILE A 189 7.35 -4.29 5.03
CA ILE A 189 8.00 -3.56 6.13
C ILE A 189 7.34 -2.19 6.27
N ARG A 190 6.69 -1.97 7.42
CA ARG A 190 6.23 -0.64 7.86
C ARG A 190 7.28 -0.03 8.78
N THR A 191 7.79 1.15 8.43
CA THR A 191 8.85 1.84 9.18
C THR A 191 8.32 2.59 10.40
N TYR A 192 7.05 3.01 10.37
CA TYR A 192 6.42 3.86 11.40
C TYR A 192 7.12 5.23 11.55
N ASP A 193 7.73 5.71 10.48
CA ASP A 193 8.43 6.99 10.36
C ASP A 193 7.54 8.21 10.61
N THR A 194 6.23 8.10 10.38
CA THR A 194 5.26 9.17 10.67
C THR A 194 4.90 9.30 12.15
N VAL A 195 5.22 8.31 12.99
CA VAL A 195 4.81 8.27 14.41
C VAL A 195 5.96 8.02 15.38
N ARG A 196 7.14 7.61 14.90
CA ARG A 196 8.33 7.37 15.73
C ARG A 196 9.44 8.33 15.35
N SER A 197 10.15 8.81 16.36
CA SER A 197 11.42 9.51 16.16
C SER A 197 12.40 8.59 15.44
N VAL A 198 12.98 9.08 14.36
CA VAL A 198 14.01 8.37 13.61
C VAL A 198 15.33 8.46 14.37
N ASN A 199 15.90 7.31 14.68
CA ASN A 199 17.21 7.15 15.28
C ASN A 199 17.83 5.84 14.79
N GLU A 200 19.11 5.62 15.10
CA GLU A 200 19.85 4.43 14.70
C GLU A 200 19.18 3.12 15.15
N THR A 201 18.51 3.11 16.30
CA THR A 201 17.79 1.93 16.78
C THR A 201 16.58 1.60 15.92
N LEU A 202 15.84 2.61 15.44
CA LEU A 202 14.74 2.39 14.49
C LEU A 202 15.28 1.91 13.15
N ILE A 203 16.33 2.54 12.62
CA ILE A 203 16.97 2.14 11.37
C ILE A 203 17.40 0.68 11.44
N ARG A 204 18.14 0.28 12.49
CA ARG A 204 18.56 -1.12 12.72
C ARG A 204 17.38 -2.09 12.80
N LYS A 205 16.28 -1.71 13.47
CA LYS A 205 15.06 -2.53 13.56
C LYS A 205 14.37 -2.70 12.20
N ILE A 206 14.47 -1.72 11.31
CA ILE A 206 13.93 -1.77 9.95
C ILE A 206 14.83 -2.64 9.08
N THR A 207 16.14 -2.36 9.07
CA THR A 207 17.11 -3.06 8.21
C THR A 207 17.24 -4.54 8.56
N ALA A 208 17.14 -4.90 9.84
CA ALA A 208 17.11 -6.30 10.29
C ALA A 208 15.92 -7.13 9.73
N LYS A 209 14.89 -6.48 9.19
CA LYS A 209 13.75 -7.16 8.55
C LYS A 209 13.90 -7.26 7.03
N ILE A 210 14.87 -6.57 6.44
CA ILE A 210 15.08 -6.55 4.99
C ILE A 210 15.55 -7.92 4.54
N ARG A 211 14.91 -8.39 3.47
CA ARG A 211 15.18 -9.65 2.77
C ARG A 211 14.86 -9.49 1.28
N PRO A 212 15.35 -10.39 0.39
CA PRO A 212 14.96 -10.42 -1.00
C PRO A 212 13.43 -10.27 -1.20
N GLY A 213 13.04 -9.39 -2.11
CA GLY A 213 11.64 -9.11 -2.42
C GLY A 213 10.90 -8.19 -1.45
N SER A 214 11.59 -7.57 -0.49
CA SER A 214 10.94 -6.65 0.46
C SER A 214 10.39 -5.40 -0.20
N VAL A 215 9.23 -4.94 0.29
CA VAL A 215 8.65 -3.64 -0.05
C VAL A 215 8.58 -2.81 1.21
N ILE A 216 9.30 -1.69 1.23
CA ILE A 216 9.47 -0.82 2.39
C ILE A 216 8.57 0.40 2.22
N LEU A 217 7.65 0.62 3.17
CA LEU A 217 6.82 1.81 3.24
C LEU A 217 7.55 2.94 3.97
N LEU A 218 7.73 4.06 3.30
CA LEU A 218 8.31 5.31 3.78
C LEU A 218 7.35 6.47 3.48
N HIS A 219 7.59 7.62 4.09
CA HIS A 219 6.91 8.87 3.79
C HIS A 219 7.97 9.96 3.59
N GLU A 220 7.81 10.79 2.58
CA GLU A 220 8.84 11.78 2.17
C GLU A 220 8.63 13.18 2.75
N HIS A 221 7.51 13.42 3.44
CA HIS A 221 7.15 14.73 3.98
C HIS A 221 7.67 14.96 5.41
N MET A 222 8.34 13.98 6.02
CA MET A 222 8.83 14.09 7.39
C MET A 222 10.20 14.80 7.41
N GLU A 223 10.47 15.57 8.46
CA GLU A 223 11.80 16.16 8.68
C GLU A 223 12.92 15.10 8.73
N SER A 224 12.59 13.91 9.20
CA SER A 224 13.51 12.79 9.35
C SER A 224 13.60 11.86 8.13
N SER A 225 12.87 12.14 7.04
CA SER A 225 12.79 11.27 5.86
C SER A 225 14.17 11.01 5.24
N GLU A 226 15.00 12.04 5.10
CA GLU A 226 16.35 11.93 4.52
C GLU A 226 17.28 11.09 5.39
N VAL A 227 17.26 11.29 6.72
CA VAL A 227 18.09 10.53 7.68
C VAL A 227 17.71 9.05 7.66
N LEU A 228 16.40 8.75 7.67
CA LEU A 228 15.92 7.38 7.61
C LEU A 228 16.30 6.72 6.27
N LEU A 229 16.07 7.44 5.17
CA LEU A 229 16.38 6.95 3.84
C LEU A 229 17.87 6.68 3.67
N GLU A 230 18.75 7.59 4.10
CA GLU A 230 20.19 7.40 3.99
C GLU A 230 20.66 6.19 4.81
N GLY A 231 20.13 6.01 6.02
CA GLY A 231 20.42 4.83 6.84
C GLY A 231 20.01 3.51 6.17
N ILE A 232 18.85 3.49 5.51
CA ILE A 232 18.40 2.31 4.75
C ILE A 232 19.29 2.10 3.51
N LEU A 233 19.62 3.15 2.76
CA LEU A 233 20.44 3.06 1.56
C LEU A 233 21.88 2.63 1.85
N LYS A 234 22.47 3.08 2.97
CA LYS A 234 23.77 2.58 3.45
C LYS A 234 23.73 1.07 3.69
N PHE A 235 22.73 0.59 4.43
CA PHE A 235 22.55 -0.85 4.64
C PHE A 235 22.37 -1.62 3.33
N VAL A 236 21.55 -1.10 2.41
CA VAL A 236 21.32 -1.70 1.08
C VAL A 236 22.64 -1.86 0.32
N ALA A 237 23.44 -0.80 0.26
CA ALA A 237 24.72 -0.79 -0.42
C ALA A 237 25.73 -1.76 0.23
N GLU A 238 25.83 -1.75 1.57
CA GLU A 238 26.74 -2.62 2.33
C GLU A 238 26.38 -4.11 2.25
N ASN A 239 25.14 -4.45 1.89
CA ASN A 239 24.65 -5.82 1.86
C ASN A 239 24.31 -6.32 0.44
N ASP A 240 24.78 -5.62 -0.59
CA ASP A 240 24.59 -5.94 -2.02
C ASP A 240 23.12 -6.08 -2.44
N TYR A 241 22.25 -5.23 -1.89
CA TYR A 241 20.88 -5.11 -2.37
C TYR A 241 20.77 -4.06 -3.48
N ALA A 242 19.89 -4.32 -4.45
CA ALA A 242 19.48 -3.33 -5.44
C ALA A 242 18.07 -2.80 -5.14
N CYS A 243 17.91 -1.48 -5.21
CA CYS A 243 16.62 -0.80 -5.08
C CYS A 243 15.98 -0.62 -6.46
N VAL A 244 14.86 -1.29 -6.69
CA VAL A 244 14.12 -1.29 -7.95
C VAL A 244 12.71 -0.75 -7.77
N GLY A 245 12.05 -0.38 -8.87
CA GLY A 245 10.62 -0.08 -8.86
C GLY A 245 9.78 -1.32 -8.54
N VAL A 246 8.56 -1.11 -8.04
CA VAL A 246 7.65 -2.24 -7.73
C VAL A 246 7.20 -2.98 -9.00
N ASP A 247 7.21 -2.31 -10.15
CA ASP A 247 6.94 -2.89 -11.46
C ASP A 247 7.98 -3.95 -11.84
N GLU A 248 9.27 -3.64 -11.68
CA GLU A 248 10.34 -4.61 -11.89
C GLU A 248 10.30 -5.73 -10.85
N LEU A 249 10.15 -5.36 -9.56
CA LEU A 249 10.15 -6.31 -8.45
C LEU A 249 9.07 -7.39 -8.60
N PHE A 250 7.87 -6.99 -9.04
CA PHE A 250 6.72 -7.88 -9.21
C PHE A 250 6.48 -8.34 -10.65
N LYS A 251 7.23 -7.82 -11.63
CA LYS A 251 7.02 -8.03 -13.06
C LYS A 251 5.60 -7.64 -13.50
N ILE A 252 5.18 -6.45 -13.10
CA ILE A 252 3.86 -5.88 -13.38
C ILE A 252 3.96 -4.58 -14.16
N LYS A 253 2.89 -4.19 -14.86
CA LYS A 253 2.84 -2.89 -15.56
C LYS A 253 2.60 -1.76 -14.56
N ALA A 254 3.45 -0.73 -14.57
CA ALA A 254 3.25 0.50 -13.81
C ALA A 254 2.23 1.45 -14.46
N TYR A 255 2.21 1.51 -15.80
CA TYR A 255 1.43 2.46 -16.57
C TYR A 255 0.59 1.76 -17.66
N ALA A 256 -0.53 2.38 -18.05
CA ALA A 256 -1.30 1.96 -19.21
C ALA A 256 -0.48 2.20 -20.48
N GLN A 257 -0.59 1.30 -21.47
CA GLN A 257 -0.05 1.57 -22.80
C GLN A 257 -0.86 2.68 -23.46
N ALA A 258 -0.18 3.65 -24.06
CA ALA A 258 -0.79 4.67 -24.90
C ALA A 258 -1.45 4.04 -26.15
#